data_AF-A0A7S1LV20-F1
#
_entry.id   AF-A0A7S1LV20-F1
#
_cell.length_a   1.000
_cell.length_b   1.000
_cell.length_c   1.000
_cell.angle_alpha   90.00
_cell.angle_beta   90.00
_cell.angle_gamma   90.00
#
_symmetry.space_group_name_H-M   'P 1'
#
loop_
_entity.id
_entity.type
_entity.pdbx_description
1 polymer ?
#
loop_
_entity_poly.entity_id
_entity_poly.type
_entity_poly.pdbx_seq_one_letter_code
_entity_poly.pdbx_strand_id
1 'polypeptide(L)'
;ARLSQQREQVELARKDLAMTESAKHMYEKFREKSRAKNACQFCRRGFCSDADLSTFEDSVERLIVKIPAFLEESHRRLKEAQDELNFLDGQRPKWDRIMQLRQVEIPRSQKEASAAGGEDRAAQ
;
A
#
# COMPACT_ATOMS: atom_id res chain seq x y z
N ALA A 1 -5.46 -13.84 6.55
CA ALA A 1 -6.25 -12.93 5.70
C ALA A 1 -5.77 -11.48 5.84
N ARG A 2 -6.00 -10.79 6.97
CA ARG A 2 -5.67 -9.36 7.15
C ARG A 2 -4.20 -8.97 6.90
N LEU A 3 -3.22 -9.71 7.45
CA LEU A 3 -1.79 -9.44 7.21
C LEU A 3 -1.40 -9.57 5.73
N SER A 4 -1.97 -10.54 5.02
CA SER A 4 -1.71 -10.73 3.59
C SER A 4 -2.26 -9.56 2.77
N GLN A 5 -3.47 -9.12 3.09
CA GLN A 5 -4.09 -7.95 2.46
C GLN A 5 -3.28 -6.69 2.74
N GLN A 6 -2.78 -6.50 3.96
CA GLN A 6 -1.96 -5.34 4.29
C GLN A 6 -0.63 -5.31 3.53
N ARG A 7 0.00 -6.48 3.33
CA ARG A 7 1.21 -6.59 2.50
C ARG A 7 0.93 -6.21 1.05
N GLU A 8 -0.22 -6.63 0.51
CA GLU A 8 -0.63 -6.24 -0.83
C GLU A 8 -0.84 -4.72 -0.94
N GLN A 9 -1.45 -4.09 0.06
CA GLN A 9 -1.61 -2.63 0.09
C GLN A 9 -0.27 -1.88 0.10
N VAL A 10 0.72 -2.38 0.86
CA VAL A 10 2.08 -1.82 0.83
C VAL A 10 2.70 -1.94 -0.57
N GLU A 11 2.57 -3.09 -1.21
CA GLU A 11 3.10 -3.29 -2.57
C GLU A 11 2.42 -2.42 -3.62
N LEU A 12 1.10 -2.20 -3.52
CA LEU A 12 0.39 -1.25 -4.38
C LEU A 12 0.88 0.18 -4.16
N ALA A 13 1.00 0.63 -2.91
CA ALA A 13 1.50 1.97 -2.59
C ALA A 13 2.95 2.18 -3.07
N ARG A 14 3.80 1.15 -3.02
CA ARG A 14 5.16 1.19 -3.58
C ARG A 14 5.16 1.39 -5.09
N LYS A 15 4.29 0.66 -5.80
CA LYS A 15 4.15 0.80 -7.26
C LYS A 15 3.64 2.18 -7.64
N ASP A 16 2.64 2.70 -6.92
CA ASP A 16 2.09 4.03 -7.17
C ASP A 16 3.12 5.13 -6.93
N LEU A 17 3.93 5.01 -5.87
CA LEU A 17 5.03 5.93 -5.61
C LEU A 17 6.05 5.92 -6.76
N ALA A 18 6.54 4.74 -7.16
CA ALA A 18 7.51 4.60 -8.24
C ALA A 18 6.98 5.15 -9.58
N MET A 19 5.70 4.89 -9.88
CA MET A 19 5.02 5.45 -11.05
C MET A 19 5.01 6.98 -11.00
N THR A 20 4.66 7.55 -9.85
CA THR A 20 4.58 9.01 -9.68
C THR A 20 5.95 9.68 -9.74
N GLU A 21 7.00 9.06 -9.19
CA GLU A 21 8.39 9.53 -9.28
C GLU A 21 8.87 9.61 -10.74
N SER A 22 8.50 8.61 -11.55
CA SER A 22 8.86 8.59 -12.97
C SER A 22 8.02 9.53 -13.85
N ALA A 23 6.85 9.98 -13.36
CA ALA A 23 5.87 10.70 -14.15
C ALA A 23 6.39 12.06 -14.63
N LYS A 24 7.12 12.81 -13.80
CA LYS A 24 7.62 14.15 -14.16
C LYS A 24 8.52 14.09 -15.38
N HIS A 25 9.55 13.25 -15.31
CA HIS A 25 10.49 13.07 -16.41
C HIS A 25 9.79 12.56 -17.69
N MET A 26 8.79 11.68 -17.53
CA MET A 26 8.01 11.16 -18.65
C MET A 26 7.19 12.26 -19.35
N TYR A 27 6.49 13.10 -18.60
CA TYR A 27 5.72 14.23 -19.16
C TYR A 27 6.61 15.32 -19.77
N GLU A 28 7.76 15.63 -19.16
CA GLU A 28 8.74 16.57 -19.72
C GLU A 28 9.24 16.09 -21.08
N LYS A 29 9.68 14.82 -21.16
CA LYS A 29 10.13 14.20 -22.41
C LYS A 29 9.01 14.09 -23.45
N PHE A 30 7.79 13.86 -23.00
CA PHE A 30 6.61 13.81 -23.86
C PHE A 30 6.32 15.17 -24.49
N ARG A 31 6.42 16.25 -23.71
CA ARG A 31 6.30 17.64 -24.19
C ARG A 31 7.37 17.96 -25.22
N GLU A 32 8.64 17.73 -24.87
CA GLU A 32 9.78 18.00 -25.76
C GLU A 32 9.67 17.29 -27.11
N LYS A 33 9.37 15.98 -27.09
CA LYS A 33 9.23 15.20 -28.32
C LYS A 33 8.03 15.63 -29.16
N SER A 34 6.94 16.05 -28.52
CA SER A 34 5.75 16.52 -29.23
C SER A 34 6.02 17.85 -29.92
N ARG A 35 6.73 18.77 -29.25
CA ARG A 35 7.22 20.03 -29.83
C ARG A 35 8.15 19.78 -31.02
N ALA A 36 9.15 18.92 -30.86
CA ALA A 36 10.15 18.65 -31.89
C ALA A 36 9.56 18.04 -33.18
N LYS A 37 8.43 17.33 -33.09
CA LYS A 37 7.79 16.66 -34.22
C LYS A 37 6.50 17.33 -34.70
N ASN A 38 6.10 18.43 -34.05
CA ASN A 38 4.79 19.05 -34.21
C ASN A 38 3.63 18.02 -34.20
N ALA A 39 3.70 17.03 -33.30
CA ALA A 39 2.73 15.94 -33.23
C ALA A 39 2.67 15.30 -31.85
N CYS A 40 1.47 14.92 -31.40
CA CYS A 40 1.28 14.23 -30.12
C CYS A 40 1.99 12.87 -30.11
N GLN A 41 2.82 12.58 -29.09
CA GLN A 41 3.52 11.29 -29.04
C GLN A 41 2.62 10.07 -28.75
N PHE A 42 1.42 10.27 -28.18
CA PHE A 42 0.50 9.16 -27.89
C PHE A 42 -0.29 8.74 -29.13
N CYS A 43 -1.01 9.69 -29.73
CA CYS A 43 -1.90 9.38 -30.85
C CYS A 43 -1.27 9.62 -32.23
N ARG A 44 -0.04 10.15 -32.28
CA ARG A 44 0.74 10.44 -33.51
C ARG A 44 0.10 11.48 -34.46
N ARG A 45 -0.99 12.13 -34.06
CA ARG A 45 -1.63 13.19 -34.85
C ARG A 45 -0.79 14.47 -34.78
N GLY A 46 -0.61 15.11 -35.94
CA GLY A 46 0.03 16.42 -36.05
C GLY A 46 -0.84 17.52 -35.44
N PHE A 47 -0.21 18.58 -34.93
CA PHE A 47 -0.93 19.79 -34.54
C PHE A 47 -1.17 20.65 -35.78
N CYS A 48 -2.41 21.13 -35.95
CA CYS A 48 -2.81 21.89 -37.13
C CYS A 48 -2.40 23.37 -37.05
N SER A 49 -2.15 23.87 -35.84
CA SER A 49 -1.76 25.24 -35.57
C SER A 49 -0.84 25.34 -34.36
N ASP A 50 -0.11 26.45 -34.26
CA ASP A 50 0.71 26.75 -33.07
C ASP A 50 -0.15 26.90 -31.80
N ALA A 51 -1.41 27.32 -31.95
CA ALA A 51 -2.36 27.39 -30.84
C ALA A 51 -2.73 25.99 -30.29
N ASP A 52 -2.85 24.98 -31.16
CA ASP A 52 -3.08 23.59 -30.75
C ASP A 52 -1.88 23.04 -29.98
N LEU A 53 -0.67 23.33 -30.46
CA LEU A 53 0.58 22.95 -29.77
C LEU A 53 0.67 23.64 -28.41
N SER A 54 0.41 24.95 -28.33
CA SER A 54 0.43 25.69 -27.06
C SER A 54 -0.59 25.13 -26.06
N THR A 55 -1.82 24.84 -26.50
CA THR A 55 -2.86 24.28 -25.64
C THR A 55 -2.47 22.90 -25.10
N PHE A 56 -1.82 22.09 -25.94
CA PHE A 56 -1.27 20.80 -25.53
C PHE A 56 -0.15 20.98 -24.50
N GLU A 57 0.79 21.89 -24.73
CA GLU A 57 1.91 22.14 -23.80
C GLU A 57 1.41 22.64 -22.43
N ASP A 58 0.44 23.55 -22.41
CA ASP A 58 -0.20 24.03 -21.18
C ASP A 58 -0.89 22.88 -20.43
N SER A 59 -1.55 21.98 -21.16
CA SER A 59 -2.21 20.81 -20.56
C SER A 59 -1.20 19.87 -19.90
N VAL A 60 -0.04 19.65 -20.53
CA VAL A 60 1.04 18.83 -19.96
C VAL A 60 1.69 19.54 -18.76
N GLU A 61 1.92 20.86 -18.84
CA GLU A 61 2.48 21.65 -17.73
C GLU A 61 1.57 21.60 -16.50
N ARG A 62 0.26 21.74 -16.68
CA ARG A 62 -0.73 21.60 -15.58
C ARG A 62 -0.68 20.23 -14.91
N LEU A 63 -0.30 19.17 -15.62
CA LEU A 63 -0.10 17.85 -15.03
C LEU A 63 1.21 17.81 -14.25
N ILE A 64 2.30 18.33 -14.81
CA ILE A 64 3.62 18.37 -14.18
C ILE A 64 3.57 19.10 -12.83
N VAL A 65 2.90 20.26 -12.76
CA VAL A 65 2.77 21.06 -11.54
C VAL A 65 2.02 20.32 -10.42
N LYS A 66 1.17 19.33 -10.74
CA LYS A 66 0.45 18.52 -9.74
C LYS A 66 1.27 17.36 -9.18
N ILE A 67 2.34 16.95 -9.86
CA ILE A 67 3.15 15.78 -9.48
C ILE A 67 3.73 15.89 -8.06
N PRO A 68 4.29 17.03 -7.62
CA PRO A 68 4.80 17.16 -6.25
C PRO A 68 3.74 16.83 -5.18
N ALA A 69 2.50 17.31 -5.36
CA ALA A 69 1.41 17.01 -4.44
C ALA A 69 1.01 15.52 -4.48
N PHE A 70 1.02 14.90 -5.67
CA PHE A 70 0.78 13.45 -5.79
C PHE A 70 1.92 12.62 -5.18
N LEU A 71 3.16 13.08 -5.25
CA LEU A 71 4.31 12.43 -4.61
C LEU A 71 4.19 12.48 -3.09
N GLU A 72 3.87 13.65 -2.54
CA GLU A 72 3.66 13.81 -1.10
C GLU A 72 2.55 12.87 -0.60
N GLU A 73 1.42 12.83 -1.30
CA GLU A 73 0.31 11.94 -0.98
C GLU A 73 0.69 10.45 -1.10
N SER A 74 1.46 10.08 -2.13
CA SER A 74 1.92 8.70 -2.33
C SER A 74 2.90 8.27 -1.22
N HIS A 75 3.83 9.15 -0.82
CA HIS A 75 4.70 8.92 0.32
C HIS A 75 3.92 8.75 1.62
N ARG A 76 2.92 9.61 1.86
CA ARG A 76 2.04 9.53 3.04
C ARG A 76 1.31 8.19 3.09
N ARG A 77 0.68 7.77 1.99
CA ARG A 77 -0.03 6.48 1.90
C ARG A 77 0.89 5.28 2.11
N LEU A 78 2.09 5.30 1.52
CA LEU A 78 3.06 4.23 1.72
C LEU A 78 3.49 4.14 3.19
N LYS A 79 3.75 5.29 3.82
CA LYS A 79 4.09 5.34 5.24
C LYS A 79 2.97 4.78 6.11
N GLU A 80 1.74 5.23 5.92
CA GLU A 80 0.57 4.75 6.67
C GLU A 80 0.36 3.23 6.51
N ALA A 81 0.48 2.72 5.28
CA ALA A 81 0.35 1.28 5.02
C ALA A 81 1.47 0.47 5.68
N GLN A 82 2.70 1.00 5.69
CA GLN A 82 3.86 0.36 6.32
C GLN A 82 3.76 0.39 7.86
N ASP A 83 3.29 1.49 8.44
CA ASP A 83 3.09 1.64 9.88
C ASP A 83 2.02 0.65 10.39
N GLU A 84 0.89 0.52 9.69
CA GLU A 84 -0.14 -0.49 10.02
C GLU A 84 0.40 -1.93 9.88
N LEU A 85 1.20 -2.21 8.84
CA LEU A 85 1.82 -3.54 8.68
C LEU A 85 2.75 -3.85 9.87
N ASN A 86 3.60 -2.89 10.24
CA ASN A 86 4.52 -3.03 11.36
C ASN A 86 3.76 -3.22 12.69
N PHE A 87 2.66 -2.48 12.88
CA PHE A 87 1.79 -2.63 14.04
C PHE A 87 1.20 -4.04 14.12
N LEU A 88 0.64 -4.55 13.02
CA LEU A 88 0.04 -5.88 12.96
C LEU A 88 1.08 -6.98 13.18
N ASP A 89 2.24 -6.89 12.54
CA ASP A 89 3.34 -7.84 12.74
C ASP A 89 3.83 -7.82 14.20
N GLY A 90 3.85 -6.65 14.85
CA GLY A 90 4.17 -6.51 16.26
C GLY A 90 3.16 -7.14 17.23
N GLN A 91 1.91 -7.36 16.82
CA GLN A 91 0.92 -8.08 17.64
C GLN A 91 1.04 -9.61 17.55
N ARG A 92 1.80 -10.14 16.58
CA ARG A 92 1.91 -11.59 16.34
C ARG A 92 2.34 -12.39 17.58
N PRO A 93 3.36 -11.98 18.35
CA PRO A 93 3.76 -12.73 19.55
C PRO A 93 2.65 -12.80 20.61
N LYS A 94 1.87 -11.72 20.77
CA LYS A 94 0.75 -11.70 21.71
C LYS A 94 -0.38 -12.63 21.25
N TRP A 95 -0.65 -12.65 19.94
CA TRP A 95 -1.61 -13.56 19.36
C TRP A 95 -1.21 -15.02 19.58
N ASP A 96 0.06 -15.36 19.34
CA ASP A 96 0.59 -16.70 19.56
C ASP A 96 0.48 -17.12 21.04
N ARG A 97 0.78 -16.21 21.98
CA ARG A 97 0.57 -16.45 23.42
C ARG A 97 -0.89 -16.70 23.77
N ILE A 98 -1.82 -15.93 23.19
CA ILE A 98 -3.26 -16.13 23.39
C ILE A 98 -3.70 -17.50 22.86
N MET A 99 -3.20 -17.92 21.69
CA MET A 99 -3.48 -19.25 21.13
C MET A 99 -2.95 -20.37 22.04
N GLN A 100 -1.72 -20.24 22.54
CA GLN A 100 -1.13 -21.20 23.48
C GLN A 100 -1.97 -21.32 24.76
N LEU A 101 -2.39 -20.20 25.34
CA LEU A 101 -3.24 -20.18 26.53
C LEU A 101 -4.58 -20.89 26.26
N ARG A 102 -5.24 -20.58 25.14
CA ARG A 102 -6.55 -21.12 24.81
C ARG A 102 -6.54 -22.60 24.45
N GLN A 103 -5.51 -23.06 23.74
CA GLN A 103 -5.47 -24.41 23.18
C GLN A 103 -4.76 -25.41 24.09
N VAL A 104 -3.84 -24.94 24.93
CA VAL A 104 -2.98 -25.81 25.74
C VAL A 104 -3.20 -25.59 27.22
N GLU A 105 -2.92 -24.38 27.72
CA GLU A 105 -2.84 -24.14 29.17
C GLU A 105 -4.22 -24.21 29.84
N ILE A 106 -5.23 -23.52 29.30
CA ILE A 106 -6.59 -23.52 29.87
C ILE A 106 -7.20 -24.94 29.84
N PRO A 107 -7.20 -25.67 28.71
CA PRO A 107 -7.73 -27.03 28.68
C PRO A 107 -6.97 -27.98 29.62
N ARG A 108 -5.65 -27.81 29.78
CA ARG A 108 -4.86 -28.61 30.71
C ARG A 108 -5.27 -28.35 32.16
N SER A 109 -5.35 -27.08 32.56
CA SER A 109 -5.77 -26.71 33.92
C SER A 109 -7.23 -27.11 34.21
N GLN A 110 -8.12 -27.08 33.23
CA GLN A 110 -9.49 -27.57 33.38
C GLN A 110 -9.55 -29.09 33.61
N LYS A 111 -8.71 -29.87 32.90
CA LYS A 111 -8.58 -31.31 33.13
C LYS A 111 -8.00 -31.62 34.51
N GLU A 112 -6.95 -30.91 34.91
CA GLU A 112 -6.32 -31.05 36.24
C GLU A 112 -7.33 -30.72 37.36
N ALA A 113 -8.09 -29.63 37.23
CA ALA A 113 -9.12 -29.25 38.21
C ALA A 113 -10.29 -30.24 38.27
N SER A 114 -10.70 -30.80 37.13
CA SER A 114 -11.75 -31.82 37.07
C SER A 114 -11.31 -33.16 37.68
N ALA A 115 -10.03 -33.53 37.49
CA ALA A 115 -9.46 -34.74 38.08
C ALA A 115 -9.33 -34.62 39.61
N ALA A 116 -8.83 -33.50 40.11
CA ALA A 116 -8.70 -33.24 41.55
C ALA A 116 -10.07 -33.23 42.27
N GLY A 117 -11.12 -32.67 41.65
CA GLY A 117 -12.48 -32.71 42.21
C GLY A 117 -13.17 -34.08 42.14
N GLY A 118 -12.62 -35.03 41.37
CA GLY A 118 -13.11 -36.41 41.28
C GLY A 118 -12.55 -37.31 42.38
N GLU A 119 -11.30 -37.08 42.80
CA GLU A 119 -10.66 -37.84 43.89
C GLU A 119 -11.27 -37.50 45.25
N ASP A 120 -11.60 -36.24 45.53
CA ASP A 120 -12.29 -35.82 46.77
C ASP A 120 -13.72 -36.39 46.91
N ARG A 121 -14.40 -36.68 45.80
CA ARG A 121 -15.74 -37.30 45.79
C ARG A 121 -15.72 -38.83 45.85
N ALA A 122 -14.63 -39.46 45.43
CA ALA A 122 -14.47 -40.92 45.51
C ALA A 122 -13.90 -41.37 46.87
N ALA A 123 -13.33 -40.45 47.65
CA ALA A 123 -12.79 -40.68 48.99
C ALA A 123 -13.77 -40.36 50.15
N GLN A 124 -15.03 -40.00 49.85
CA GLN A 124 -16.12 -39.79 50.83
C GLN A 124 -17.14 -40.92 50.81
#